data_AF-A0A1I1C9T5-F1
#
_entry.id   AF-A0A1I1C9T5-F1
#
_cell.length_a   1.000
_cell.length_b   1.000
_cell.length_c   1.000
_cell.angle_alpha   90.00
_cell.angle_beta   90.00
_cell.angle_gamma   90.00
#
_symmetry.space_group_name_H-M   'P 1'
#
loop_
_entity.id
_entity.type
_entity.pdbx_description
1 polymer ?
#
loop_
_entity_poly.entity_id
_entity_poly.type
_entity_poly.pdbx_seq_one_letter_code
_entity_poly.pdbx_strand_id
1 'polypeptide(L)'
;MGETGAAGPAGPAGPPGPAGPLPAGIAVLPSSALYLAFMQEDTSGGPVTIDAGEFTVNGAPAAGFEGLGPNAYSMLYLNGVPQEQDLYALTSTAVTIDLDGSTLLAGTPVMVQIVSFSVEITA
;
A
#
# COMPACT_ATOMS: atom_id res chain seq x y z
N MET A 1 -77.19 5.85 34.04
CA MET A 1 -76.05 5.87 33.09
C MET A 1 -75.35 4.53 33.26
N GLY A 2 -75.27 3.70 32.20
CA GLY A 2 -74.60 2.40 32.27
C GLY A 2 -73.11 2.54 31.98
N GLU A 3 -72.29 1.79 32.71
CA GLU A 3 -70.84 1.80 32.56
C GLU A 3 -70.43 1.28 31.17
N THR A 4 -69.46 1.94 30.54
CA THR A 4 -68.91 1.48 29.25
C THR A 4 -68.22 0.13 29.46
N GLY A 5 -68.57 -0.85 28.62
CA GLY A 5 -68.00 -2.20 28.69
C GLY A 5 -66.48 -2.21 28.51
N ALA A 6 -65.83 -3.22 29.08
CA ALA A 6 -64.38 -3.38 29.02
C ALA A 6 -63.87 -3.44 27.58
N ALA A 7 -62.68 -2.87 27.34
CA ALA A 7 -62.02 -2.94 26.05
C ALA A 7 -61.73 -4.40 25.65
N GLY A 8 -61.91 -4.71 24.37
CA GLY A 8 -61.61 -6.04 23.83
C GLY A 8 -60.11 -6.38 23.87
N PRO A 9 -59.75 -7.66 23.69
CA PRO A 9 -58.35 -8.09 23.65
C PRO A 9 -57.62 -7.46 22.47
N ALA A 10 -56.30 -7.27 22.62
CA ALA A 10 -55.44 -6.80 21.55
C ALA A 10 -55.45 -7.79 20.37
N GLY A 11 -55.39 -7.26 19.14
CA GLY A 11 -55.31 -8.07 17.93
C GLY A 11 -53.97 -8.81 17.79
N PRO A 12 -53.89 -9.81 16.89
CA PRO A 12 -52.64 -10.51 16.61
C PRO A 12 -51.57 -9.57 16.05
N ALA A 13 -50.30 -9.92 16.27
CA ALA A 13 -49.17 -9.20 15.67
C ALA A 13 -49.26 -9.25 14.13
N GLY A 14 -48.87 -8.14 13.49
CA GLY A 14 -48.80 -8.06 12.03
C GLY A 14 -47.69 -8.94 11.45
N PRO A 15 -47.70 -9.17 10.12
CA PRO A 15 -46.61 -9.89 9.47
C PRO A 15 -45.27 -9.14 9.63
N PRO A 16 -44.14 -9.85 9.59
CA PRO A 16 -42.82 -9.21 9.53
C PRO A 16 -42.74 -8.22 8.35
N GLY A 17 -42.04 -7.11 8.56
CA GLY A 17 -41.75 -6.14 7.49
C GLY A 17 -40.81 -6.72 6.42
N PRO A 18 -40.67 -6.04 5.27
CA PRO A 18 -39.72 -6.43 4.23
C PRO A 18 -38.28 -6.46 4.76
N ALA A 19 -37.45 -7.35 4.19
CA ALA A 19 -36.03 -7.39 4.50
C ALA A 19 -35.36 -6.06 4.14
N GLY A 20 -34.45 -5.60 5.00
CA GLY A 20 -33.65 -4.40 4.72
C GLY A 20 -32.65 -4.62 3.57
N PRO A 21 -32.02 -3.54 3.08
CA PRO A 21 -30.97 -3.65 2.06
C PRO A 21 -29.84 -4.56 2.53
N LEU A 22 -29.29 -5.36 1.62
CA LEU A 22 -28.06 -6.11 1.88
C LEU A 22 -26.88 -5.14 2.05
N PRO A 23 -25.90 -5.43 2.92
CA PRO A 23 -24.70 -4.61 3.02
C PRO A 23 -23.90 -4.66 1.71
N ALA A 24 -23.31 -3.52 1.33
CA ALA A 24 -22.45 -3.39 0.17
C ALA A 24 -21.23 -4.33 0.25
N GLY A 25 -20.76 -4.82 -0.90
CA GLY A 25 -19.53 -5.60 -1.00
C GLY A 25 -18.29 -4.73 -0.75
N ILE A 26 -17.21 -5.34 -0.24
CA ILE A 26 -15.91 -4.69 -0.08
C ILE A 26 -14.91 -5.43 -0.97
N ALA A 27 -14.21 -4.68 -1.83
CA ALA A 27 -13.09 -5.17 -2.63
C ALA A 27 -11.78 -4.48 -2.22
N VAL A 28 -10.69 -5.24 -2.11
CA VAL A 28 -9.33 -4.71 -1.89
C VAL A 28 -8.56 -4.84 -3.20
N LEU A 29 -8.10 -3.71 -3.73
CA LEU A 29 -7.41 -3.66 -5.02
C LEU A 29 -5.93 -3.35 -4.81
N PRO A 30 -5.02 -4.24 -5.24
CA PRO A 30 -3.59 -3.95 -5.22
C PRO A 30 -3.18 -3.08 -6.41
N SER A 31 -2.17 -2.24 -6.20
CA SER A 31 -1.40 -1.53 -7.22
C SER A 31 0.08 -1.75 -6.96
N SER A 32 0.91 -1.76 -8.01
CA SER A 32 2.35 -1.95 -7.87
C SER A 32 3.14 -1.03 -8.78
N ALA A 33 4.24 -0.50 -8.27
CA ALA A 33 5.24 0.25 -9.04
C ALA A 33 6.64 -0.35 -8.80
N LEU A 34 7.40 -0.50 -9.89
CA LEU A 34 8.81 -0.88 -9.86
C LEU A 34 9.64 0.29 -10.34
N TYR A 35 10.46 0.82 -9.44
CA TYR A 35 11.42 1.88 -9.69
C TYR A 35 12.77 1.22 -9.96
N LEU A 36 13.42 1.56 -11.08
CA LEU A 36 14.72 1.02 -11.46
C LEU A 36 15.74 2.15 -11.67
N ALA A 37 16.86 2.06 -10.98
CA ALA A 37 18.06 2.87 -11.19
C ALA A 37 19.28 1.97 -11.42
N PHE A 38 20.35 2.55 -11.96
CA PHE A 38 21.64 1.89 -12.11
C PHE A 38 22.70 2.76 -11.44
N MET A 39 23.60 2.13 -10.68
CA MET A 39 24.72 2.84 -10.06
C MET A 39 25.62 3.44 -11.15
N GLN A 40 25.93 4.72 -11.04
CA GLN A 40 26.73 5.45 -12.04
C GLN A 40 28.23 5.27 -11.81
N GLU A 41 28.63 5.01 -10.57
CA GLU A 41 30.02 4.81 -10.15
C GLU A 41 30.10 3.79 -9.01
N ASP A 42 31.31 3.29 -8.76
CA ASP A 42 31.58 2.38 -7.65
C ASP A 42 31.41 3.13 -6.32
N THR A 43 30.59 2.61 -5.42
CA THR A 43 30.31 3.20 -4.10
C THR A 43 30.62 2.17 -3.01
N SER A 44 31.38 2.56 -1.98
CA SER A 44 31.81 1.65 -0.92
C SER A 44 31.95 2.33 0.45
N GLY A 45 31.99 1.51 1.50
CA GLY A 45 32.49 1.90 2.83
C GLY A 45 31.49 2.60 3.77
N GLY A 46 30.32 3.03 3.29
CA GLY A 46 29.29 3.63 4.15
C GLY A 46 27.92 3.72 3.47
N PRO A 47 26.93 4.30 4.15
CA PRO A 47 25.59 4.44 3.59
C PRO A 47 25.60 5.21 2.27
N VAL A 48 24.84 4.73 1.30
CA VAL A 48 24.62 5.40 0.01
C VAL A 48 23.18 5.87 -0.07
N THR A 49 22.98 7.11 -0.51
CA THR A 49 21.64 7.66 -0.76
C THR A 49 21.47 7.84 -2.26
N ILE A 50 20.38 7.30 -2.79
CA ILE A 50 20.00 7.41 -4.20
C ILE A 50 18.68 8.17 -4.23
N ASP A 51 18.67 9.32 -4.91
CA ASP A 51 17.49 10.16 -5.01
C ASP A 51 16.44 9.49 -5.89
N ALA A 52 15.15 9.66 -5.56
CA ALA A 52 14.04 9.11 -6.34
C ALA A 52 14.09 9.58 -7.81
N GLY A 53 14.61 10.79 -8.06
CA GLY A 53 14.80 11.34 -9.40
C GLY A 53 15.77 10.56 -10.29
N GLU A 54 16.62 9.71 -9.71
CA GLU A 54 17.54 8.84 -10.45
C GLU A 54 16.87 7.55 -10.92
N PHE A 55 15.67 7.25 -10.42
CA PHE A 55 14.91 6.08 -10.81
C PHE A 55 14.02 6.35 -12.02
N THR A 56 13.84 5.32 -12.83
CA THR A 56 12.80 5.26 -13.87
C THR A 56 11.63 4.42 -13.38
N VAL A 57 10.41 4.90 -13.59
CA VAL A 57 9.15 4.20 -13.34
C VAL A 57 8.26 4.33 -14.57
N ASN A 58 7.70 3.20 -15.05
CA ASN A 58 6.84 3.17 -16.24
C ASN A 58 7.44 3.88 -17.49
N GLY A 59 8.77 3.83 -17.63
CA GLY A 59 9.49 4.44 -18.76
C GLY A 59 9.76 5.95 -18.64
N ALA A 60 9.45 6.58 -17.50
CA ALA A 60 9.75 7.99 -17.25
C ALA A 60 10.57 8.15 -15.95
N PRO A 61 11.36 9.23 -15.81
CA PRO A 61 11.99 9.58 -14.55
C PRO A 61 10.94 9.72 -13.43
N ALA A 62 11.23 9.16 -12.27
CA ALA A 62 10.35 9.24 -11.11
C ALA A 62 10.42 10.64 -10.48
N ALA A 63 9.26 11.21 -10.16
CA ALA A 63 9.19 12.44 -9.35
C ALA A 63 9.35 12.14 -7.84
N GLY A 64 9.14 10.88 -7.44
CA GLY A 64 9.15 10.40 -6.08
C GLY A 64 8.74 8.93 -6.01
N PHE A 65 8.97 8.31 -4.85
CA PHE A 65 8.45 7.00 -4.49
C PHE A 65 7.00 7.13 -4.00
N GLU A 66 6.07 6.81 -4.89
CA GLU A 66 4.63 6.94 -4.69
C GLU A 66 4.05 5.68 -4.06
N GLY A 67 2.90 5.82 -3.37
CA GLY A 67 2.19 4.68 -2.80
C GLY A 67 2.76 4.17 -1.47
N LEU A 68 3.70 4.89 -0.85
CA LEU A 68 4.13 4.64 0.52
C LEU A 68 2.99 4.99 1.50
N GLY A 69 2.79 4.17 2.53
CA GLY A 69 1.80 4.43 3.57
C GLY A 69 1.37 3.18 4.34
N PRO A 70 0.36 3.30 5.22
CA PRO A 70 -0.09 2.22 6.10
C PRO A 70 -0.65 1.00 5.35
N ASN A 71 -1.16 1.21 4.14
CA ASN A 71 -1.74 0.16 3.29
C ASN A 71 -0.79 -0.21 2.15
N ALA A 72 0.51 -0.27 2.43
CA ALA A 72 1.52 -0.59 1.46
C ALA A 72 2.70 -1.33 2.09
N TYR A 73 3.44 -2.05 1.26
CA TYR A 73 4.77 -2.54 1.59
C TYR A 73 5.75 -2.14 0.49
N SER A 74 7.03 -2.11 0.85
CA SER A 74 8.11 -1.83 -0.08
C SER A 74 9.24 -2.81 0.11
N MET A 75 9.93 -3.13 -0.98
CA MET A 75 11.11 -3.99 -0.98
C MET A 75 12.20 -3.35 -1.83
N LEU A 76 13.42 -3.33 -1.29
CA LEU A 76 14.63 -2.98 -2.04
C LEU A 76 15.25 -4.26 -2.61
N TYR A 77 15.74 -4.18 -3.83
CA TYR A 77 16.56 -5.21 -4.45
C TYR A 77 17.85 -4.59 -4.97
N LEU A 78 18.98 -5.24 -4.67
CA LEU A 78 20.29 -4.88 -5.20
C LEU A 78 20.77 -6.03 -6.08
N ASN A 79 21.07 -5.73 -7.34
CA ASN A 79 21.44 -6.74 -8.32
C ASN A 79 20.42 -7.90 -8.44
N GLY A 80 19.13 -7.63 -8.23
CA GLY A 80 18.07 -8.64 -8.22
C GLY A 80 17.90 -9.42 -6.91
N VAL A 81 18.74 -9.17 -5.90
CA VAL A 81 18.66 -9.83 -4.59
C VAL A 81 17.84 -8.96 -3.62
N PRO A 82 16.76 -9.48 -3.00
CA PRO A 82 16.01 -8.76 -1.97
C PRO A 82 16.91 -8.38 -0.80
N GLN A 83 16.75 -7.16 -0.30
CA GLN A 83 17.46 -6.67 0.88
C GLN A 83 16.58 -6.75 2.13
N GLU A 84 17.22 -7.01 3.27
CA GLU A 84 16.56 -6.92 4.57
C GLU A 84 16.20 -5.47 4.87
N GLN A 85 15.05 -5.25 5.51
CA GLN A 85 14.53 -3.91 5.75
C GLN A 85 15.43 -3.07 6.68
N ASP A 86 16.19 -3.72 7.57
CA ASP A 86 17.11 -3.02 8.47
C ASP A 86 18.36 -2.46 7.74
N LEU A 87 18.61 -2.90 6.50
CA LEU A 87 19.73 -2.44 5.67
C LEU A 87 19.38 -1.23 4.80
N TYR A 88 18.14 -0.72 4.86
CA TYR A 88 17.79 0.49 4.12
C TYR A 88 16.66 1.30 4.75
N ALA A 89 16.68 2.61 4.51
CA ALA A 89 15.59 3.52 4.80
C ALA A 89 14.99 4.02 3.49
N LEU A 90 13.67 3.91 3.35
CA LEU A 90 12.93 4.41 2.19
C LEU A 90 12.04 5.59 2.59
N THR A 91 12.14 6.69 1.84
CA THR A 91 11.26 7.87 1.96
C THR A 91 10.60 8.13 0.61
N SER A 92 9.73 9.13 0.53
CA SER A 92 9.14 9.53 -0.78
C SER A 92 10.17 10.12 -1.73
N THR A 93 11.34 10.57 -1.25
CA THR A 93 12.32 11.31 -2.06
C THR A 93 13.61 10.57 -2.31
N ALA A 94 13.94 9.55 -1.52
CA ALA A 94 15.20 8.82 -1.64
C ALA A 94 15.15 7.44 -0.96
N VAL A 95 16.05 6.56 -1.37
CA VAL A 95 16.42 5.35 -0.64
C VAL A 95 17.85 5.51 -0.12
N THR A 96 18.04 5.26 1.17
CA THR A 96 19.37 5.19 1.80
C THR A 96 19.66 3.74 2.15
N ILE A 97 20.79 3.22 1.69
CA ILE A 97 21.19 1.82 1.84
C ILE A 97 22.42 1.78 2.72
N ASP A 98 22.39 1.00 3.79
CA ASP A 98 23.59 0.65 4.54
C ASP A 98 24.32 -0.47 3.79
N LEU A 99 25.55 -0.18 3.34
CA LEU A 99 26.36 -1.15 2.61
C LEU A 99 27.05 -2.15 3.54
N ASP A 100 27.09 -1.93 4.86
CA ASP A 100 27.78 -2.78 5.83
C ASP A 100 29.21 -3.16 5.39
N GLY A 101 29.95 -2.16 4.89
CA GLY A 101 31.31 -2.33 4.35
C GLY A 101 31.40 -2.96 2.96
N SER A 102 30.28 -3.28 2.31
CA SER A 102 30.21 -3.77 0.94
C SER A 102 30.40 -2.66 -0.10
N THR A 103 30.49 -3.07 -1.36
CA THR A 103 30.63 -2.17 -2.52
C THR A 103 29.48 -2.41 -3.51
N LEU A 104 28.82 -1.33 -3.93
CA LEU A 104 27.98 -1.34 -5.12
C LEU A 104 28.83 -0.90 -6.31
N LEU A 105 28.93 -1.76 -7.32
CA LEU A 105 29.71 -1.47 -8.53
C LEU A 105 28.87 -0.65 -9.52
N ALA A 106 29.54 0.14 -10.35
CA ALA A 106 28.92 0.81 -11.47
C ALA A 106 28.13 -0.19 -12.34
N GLY A 107 26.92 0.21 -12.75
CA GLY A 107 26.00 -0.64 -13.49
C GLY A 107 25.18 -1.61 -12.64
N THR A 108 25.39 -1.68 -11.32
CA THR A 108 24.54 -2.48 -10.43
C THR A 108 23.11 -1.96 -10.48
N PRO A 109 22.10 -2.78 -10.81
CA PRO A 109 20.71 -2.35 -10.79
C PRO A 109 20.22 -2.27 -9.34
N VAL A 110 19.61 -1.13 -9.02
CA VAL A 110 18.93 -0.87 -7.75
C VAL A 110 17.45 -0.74 -8.05
N MET A 111 16.63 -1.56 -7.37
CA MET A 111 15.20 -1.58 -7.60
C MET A 111 14.43 -1.37 -6.30
N VAL A 112 13.45 -0.48 -6.34
CA VAL A 112 12.47 -0.32 -5.26
C VAL A 112 11.13 -0.77 -5.81
N GLN A 113 10.55 -1.79 -5.20
CA GLN A 113 9.18 -2.22 -5.49
C GLN A 113 8.26 -1.69 -4.39
N ILE A 114 7.17 -1.04 -4.78
CA ILE A 114 6.14 -0.58 -3.86
C ILE A 114 4.83 -1.21 -4.29
N VAL A 115 4.15 -1.84 -3.34
CA VAL A 115 2.81 -2.40 -3.54
C VAL A 115 1.87 -1.77 -2.54
N SER A 116 0.80 -1.15 -3.04
CA SER A 116 -0.20 -0.44 -2.25
C SER A 116 -1.59 -1.02 -2.46
N PHE A 117 -2.47 -0.83 -1.49
CA PHE A 117 -3.83 -1.37 -1.50
C PHE A 117 -4.86 -0.26 -1.33
N SER A 118 -5.89 -0.27 -2.17
CA SER A 118 -7.08 0.57 -2.03
C SER A 118 -8.31 -0.28 -1.73
N VAL A 119 -9.35 0.36 -1.19
CA VAL A 119 -10.64 -0.28 -0.89
C VAL A 119 -11.70 0.33 -1.79
N GLU A 120 -12.50 -0.52 -2.43
CA GLU A 120 -13.70 -0.14 -3.16
C GLU A 120 -14.93 -0.75 -2.51
N ILE A 121 -15.99 0.06 -2.38
CA ILE A 121 -17.31 -0.41 -1.98
C ILE A 121 -18.07 -0.74 -3.25
N THR A 122 -18.46 -2.01 -3.40
CA THR A 122 -19.26 -2.50 -4.52
C THR A 122 -20.73 -2.47 -4.13
N ALA A 123 -21.53 -1.77 -4.96
CA ALA A 123 -22.98 -1.67 -4.80
C ALA A 123 -23.70 -2.98 -5.16
#